data_AF-A0A970FSW3-F1
#
_entry.id   AF-A0A970FSW3-F1
#
_cell.length_a   1.000
_cell.length_b   1.000
_cell.length_c   1.000
_cell.angle_alpha   90.00
_cell.angle_beta   90.00
_cell.angle_gamma   90.00
#
_symmetry.space_group_name_H-M   'P 1'
#
loop_
_entity.id
_entity.type
_entity.pdbx_description
1 polymer ?
#
loop_
_entity_poly.entity_id
_entity_poly.type
_entity_poly.pdbx_seq_one_letter_code
_entity_poly.pdbx_strand_id
1 'polypeptide(L)'
;MLCERCQKQEATIHLTQTRQGKTTAHHLCDACARELGIGHHVSDYFGTIGNLIGSGLLGGSLGGGSVFNVTGGIPAFGPSVNQNPTCQVCGQSFDDFRRTGLFGCSHCYEAFAEQLDPVFRRVQGGTHHIGHKTGVTPAQNETALMHARIQDLKKALQLAVAEEAYEQAARIRDEIKAAEKALAEHDKNEGGEKK
;
A
#
# COMPACT_ATOMS: atom_id res chain seq x y z
N MET A 1 14.49 11.00 -33.29
CA MET A 1 15.29 12.14 -32.79
C MET A 1 16.50 11.57 -32.05
N LEU A 2 17.67 12.21 -32.14
CA LEU A 2 18.88 11.72 -31.46
C LEU A 2 18.84 12.06 -29.97
N CYS A 3 19.48 11.22 -29.15
CA CYS A 3 19.67 11.41 -27.73
C CYS A 3 20.35 12.75 -27.45
N GLU A 4 19.77 13.55 -26.56
CA GLU A 4 20.28 14.88 -26.20
C GLU A 4 21.67 14.83 -25.57
N ARG A 5 22.01 13.72 -24.89
CA ARG A 5 23.26 13.58 -24.14
C ARG A 5 24.42 13.08 -24.99
N CYS A 6 24.22 12.03 -25.77
CA CYS A 6 25.29 11.42 -26.56
C CYS A 6 25.26 11.77 -28.03
N GLN A 7 24.13 12.25 -28.56
CA GLN A 7 23.88 12.57 -29.98
C GLN A 7 24.26 11.47 -30.99
N LYS A 8 24.51 10.24 -30.52
CA LYS A 8 24.98 9.10 -31.35
C LYS A 8 23.88 8.08 -31.62
N GLN A 9 22.88 8.01 -30.76
CA GLN A 9 21.81 7.01 -30.80
C GLN A 9 20.45 7.68 -30.77
N GLU A 10 19.43 6.99 -31.28
CA GLU A 10 18.05 7.47 -31.21
C GLU A 10 17.55 7.50 -29.77
N ALA A 11 16.78 8.53 -29.43
CA ALA A 11 16.16 8.66 -28.13
C ALA A 11 14.97 7.70 -28.02
N THR A 12 15.04 6.76 -27.07
CA THR A 12 13.98 5.78 -26.79
C THR A 12 13.20 6.15 -25.52
N ILE A 13 13.78 6.99 -24.66
CA ILE A 13 13.25 7.32 -23.34
C ILE A 13 12.90 8.80 -23.28
N HIS A 14 11.67 9.07 -22.82
CA HIS A 14 11.13 10.40 -22.61
C HIS A 14 11.06 10.68 -21.10
N LEU A 15 11.87 11.60 -20.61
CA LEU A 15 11.94 11.96 -19.19
C LEU A 15 11.38 13.38 -18.98
N THR A 16 10.44 13.52 -18.05
CA THR A 16 9.91 14.82 -17.64
C THR A 16 10.31 15.09 -16.20
N GLN A 17 11.11 16.14 -15.96
CA GLN A 17 11.59 16.51 -14.64
C GLN A 17 11.03 17.89 -14.24
N THR A 18 10.34 17.95 -13.10
CA THR A 18 9.86 19.21 -12.52
C THR A 18 10.74 19.59 -11.34
N ARG A 19 11.52 20.68 -11.45
CA ARG A 19 12.27 21.29 -10.34
C ARG A 19 11.78 22.71 -10.12
N GLN A 20 11.42 23.05 -8.87
CA GLN A 20 10.94 24.38 -8.47
C GLN A 20 9.82 24.93 -9.39
N GLY A 21 8.86 24.07 -9.76
CA GLY A 21 7.72 24.45 -10.60
C GLY A 21 8.01 24.63 -12.09
N LYS A 22 9.26 24.43 -12.54
CA LYS A 22 9.60 24.39 -13.97
C LYS A 22 9.77 22.95 -14.42
N THR A 23 9.02 22.57 -15.44
CA THR A 23 9.03 21.23 -16.03
C THR A 23 9.90 21.24 -17.27
N THR A 24 10.96 20.43 -17.28
CA THR A 24 11.84 20.22 -18.43
C THR A 24 11.69 18.79 -18.95
N ALA A 25 11.55 18.66 -20.27
CA ALA A 25 11.49 17.37 -20.95
C ALA A 25 12.86 17.05 -21.55
N HIS A 26 13.28 15.79 -21.45
CA HIS A 26 14.55 15.28 -21.93
C HIS A 26 14.33 14.01 -22.75
N HIS A 27 14.99 13.92 -23.90
CA HIS A 27 14.99 12.76 -24.79
C HIS A 27 16.33 12.04 -24.76
N LEU A 28 16.35 10.84 -24.18
CA LEU A 28 17.58 10.07 -23.92
C LEU A 28 17.54 8.70 -24.57
N CYS A 29 18.70 8.16 -24.95
CA CYS A 29 18.84 6.74 -25.31
C CYS A 29 18.94 5.87 -24.05
N ASP A 30 18.68 4.57 -24.19
CA ASP A 30 18.71 3.59 -23.09
C ASP A 30 20.07 3.58 -22.35
N ALA A 31 21.18 3.64 -23.07
CA ALA A 31 22.52 3.70 -22.45
C ALA A 31 22.70 4.95 -21.58
N CYS A 32 22.34 6.14 -22.09
CA CYS A 32 22.47 7.38 -21.34
C CYS A 32 21.49 7.47 -20.16
N ALA A 33 20.29 6.88 -20.29
CA ALA A 33 19.33 6.82 -19.19
C ALA A 33 19.83 5.91 -18.05
N ARG A 34 20.48 4.79 -18.37
CA ARG A 34 21.09 3.89 -17.37
C ARG A 34 22.24 4.57 -16.62
N GLU A 35 23.10 5.29 -17.33
CA GLU A 35 24.17 6.07 -16.69
C GLU A 35 23.65 7.17 -15.76
N LEU A 36 22.44 7.68 -16.02
CA LEU A 36 21.78 8.65 -15.15
C LEU A 36 21.01 7.98 -13.99
N GLY A 37 21.00 6.65 -13.90
CA GLY A 37 20.22 5.89 -12.91
C GLY A 37 18.71 5.93 -13.18
N ILE A 38 18.30 6.16 -14.43
CA ILE A 38 16.90 6.30 -14.87
C ILE A 38 16.42 5.00 -15.55
N GLY A 39 17.32 4.03 -15.75
CA GLY A 39 17.00 2.70 -16.23
C GLY A 39 16.49 1.81 -15.10
N HIS A 40 15.21 1.48 -15.14
CA HIS A 40 14.49 0.69 -14.14
C HIS A 40 15.25 -0.56 -13.65
N HIS A 41 15.78 -0.50 -12.43
CA HIS A 41 15.82 -1.63 -11.52
C HIS A 41 14.62 -1.45 -10.57
N VAL A 42 13.88 -2.52 -10.27
CA VAL A 42 12.77 -2.48 -9.28
C VAL A 42 13.26 -1.97 -7.91
N SER A 43 14.58 -2.03 -7.70
CA SER A 43 15.30 -1.40 -6.59
C SER A 43 15.07 0.12 -6.47
N ASP A 44 14.83 0.87 -7.55
CA ASP A 44 14.59 2.32 -7.46
C ASP A 44 13.12 2.66 -7.20
N TYR A 45 12.19 1.77 -7.57
CA TYR A 45 10.80 1.84 -7.10
C TYR A 45 10.71 1.62 -5.59
N PHE A 46 11.54 0.73 -5.03
CA PHE A 46 11.69 0.59 -3.58
C PHE A 46 12.66 1.59 -2.96
N GLY A 47 13.61 2.13 -3.71
CA GLY A 47 14.63 3.08 -3.25
C GLY A 47 14.10 4.50 -3.11
N THR A 48 13.12 4.89 -3.92
CA THR A 48 12.35 6.13 -3.70
C THR A 48 11.45 6.04 -2.47
N ILE A 49 11.01 4.85 -2.07
CA ILE A 49 10.41 4.60 -0.75
C ILE A 49 11.50 4.60 0.35
N GLY A 50 12.71 4.11 0.05
CA GLY A 50 13.87 4.15 0.95
C GLY A 50 14.34 5.57 1.32
N ASN A 51 14.29 6.51 0.38
CA ASN A 51 14.57 7.93 0.68
C ASN A 51 13.43 8.63 1.41
N LEU A 52 12.19 8.12 1.34
CA LEU A 52 11.09 8.59 2.18
C LEU A 52 11.16 8.01 3.61
N ILE A 53 11.83 6.87 3.79
CA ILE A 53 12.19 6.25 5.09
C ILE A 53 13.57 6.76 5.58
N GLY A 54 14.16 7.74 4.88
CA GLY A 54 15.54 8.19 5.06
C GLY A 54 15.74 9.46 5.90
N SER A 55 14.78 9.86 6.74
CA SER A 55 15.01 10.95 7.72
C SER A 55 15.14 10.45 9.17
N GLY A 56 15.35 9.14 9.39
CA GLY A 56 15.42 8.57 10.73
C GLY A 56 16.54 7.57 11.02
N LEU A 57 17.43 7.21 10.08
CA LEU A 57 18.44 6.18 10.37
C LEU A 57 19.72 6.31 9.53
N LEU A 58 20.44 7.43 9.71
CA LEU A 58 21.82 7.52 9.27
C LEU A 58 22.69 6.55 10.08
N GLY A 59 23.29 5.57 9.42
CA GLY A 59 24.50 4.89 9.91
C GLY A 59 24.62 3.41 9.56
N GLY A 60 25.45 3.08 8.56
CA GLY A 60 25.95 1.72 8.30
C GLY A 60 25.76 1.29 6.84
N SER A 61 26.64 1.73 5.94
CA SER A 61 27.86 1.00 5.52
C SER A 61 27.63 0.15 4.27
N LEU A 62 28.21 0.65 3.18
CA LEU A 62 28.71 -0.02 1.98
C LEU A 62 28.78 -1.56 2.06
N GLY A 63 27.99 -2.22 1.24
CA GLY A 63 28.09 -3.66 0.97
C GLY A 63 26.91 -4.10 0.12
N GLY A 64 27.17 -4.52 -1.12
CA GLY A 64 26.16 -4.99 -2.06
C GLY A 64 25.31 -6.11 -1.46
N GLY A 65 24.10 -5.77 -1.05
CA GLY A 65 23.15 -6.68 -0.43
C GLY A 65 21.75 -6.08 -0.53
N SER A 66 20.86 -6.82 -1.16
CA SER A 66 19.43 -6.50 -1.27
C SER A 66 18.84 -6.09 0.10
N VAL A 67 18.03 -5.03 0.10
CA VAL A 67 17.27 -4.47 1.25
C VAL A 67 16.40 -5.47 2.03
N PHE A 68 16.31 -6.70 1.55
CA PHE A 68 15.60 -7.81 2.17
C PHE A 68 16.48 -8.70 3.05
N ASN A 69 17.79 -8.43 3.15
CA ASN A 69 18.73 -9.30 3.84
C ASN A 69 19.87 -8.50 4.49
N VAL A 70 19.55 -7.63 5.45
CA VAL A 70 20.56 -7.01 6.32
C VAL A 70 20.37 -7.47 7.76
N THR A 71 21.41 -8.10 8.28
CA THR A 71 21.57 -8.63 9.64
C THR A 71 21.72 -7.54 10.71
N GLY A 72 21.01 -6.43 10.59
CA GLY A 72 21.17 -5.29 11.52
C GLY A 72 20.20 -4.12 11.38
N GLY A 73 19.18 -4.20 10.51
CA GLY A 73 18.19 -3.14 10.37
C GLY A 73 16.99 -3.63 9.57
N ILE A 74 15.79 -3.42 10.13
CA ILE A 74 14.50 -3.99 9.67
C ILE A 74 14.42 -5.51 9.93
N PRO A 75 13.54 -6.00 10.82
CA PRO A 75 13.26 -7.43 10.88
C PRO A 75 12.66 -7.83 9.54
N ALA A 76 13.48 -8.44 8.71
CA ALA A 76 13.09 -9.02 7.44
C ALA A 76 12.15 -10.18 7.75
N PHE A 77 10.86 -9.88 7.69
CA PHE A 77 9.76 -10.83 7.85
C PHE A 77 9.63 -11.35 9.30
N GLY A 78 8.40 -11.64 9.72
CA GLY A 78 8.11 -12.16 11.07
C GLY A 78 8.77 -13.51 11.33
N PRO A 79 8.42 -14.23 12.41
CA PRO A 79 9.07 -15.49 12.76
C PRO A 79 9.14 -16.40 11.53
N SER A 80 10.37 -16.73 11.14
CA SER A 80 10.68 -17.59 10.00
C SER A 80 10.08 -18.96 10.24
N VAL A 81 8.87 -19.17 9.74
CA VAL A 81 8.41 -20.51 9.42
C VAL A 81 9.12 -20.83 8.10
N ASN A 82 10.12 -21.71 8.19
CA ASN A 82 10.89 -22.29 7.08
C ASN A 82 9.95 -23.03 6.11
N GLN A 83 9.22 -22.29 5.30
CA GLN A 83 8.54 -22.81 4.14
C GLN A 83 8.96 -21.89 3.01
N ASN A 84 10.04 -22.27 2.34
CA ASN A 84 10.40 -21.69 1.05
C ASN A 84 9.50 -22.39 0.03
N PRO A 85 8.30 -21.87 -0.25
CA PRO A 85 7.38 -22.56 -1.12
C PRO A 85 8.01 -22.56 -2.50
N THR A 86 7.74 -23.60 -3.26
CA THR A 86 8.17 -23.69 -4.66
C THR A 86 6.93 -23.73 -5.52
N CYS A 87 6.94 -22.98 -6.62
CA CYS A 87 5.85 -23.03 -7.56
C CYS A 87 5.84 -24.41 -8.25
N GLN A 88 4.73 -25.14 -8.14
CA GLN A 88 4.62 -26.48 -8.74
C GLN A 88 4.65 -26.48 -10.27
N VAL A 89 4.45 -25.32 -10.91
CA VAL A 89 4.40 -25.18 -12.38
C VAL A 89 5.75 -24.77 -12.97
N CYS A 90 6.40 -23.74 -12.40
CA CYS A 90 7.67 -23.21 -12.93
C CYS A 90 8.90 -23.55 -12.08
N GLY A 91 8.72 -24.15 -10.90
CA GLY A 91 9.80 -24.56 -10.00
C GLY A 91 10.50 -23.43 -9.25
N GLN A 92 10.12 -22.17 -9.50
CA GLN A 92 10.74 -21.01 -8.84
C GLN A 92 10.45 -21.02 -7.34
N SER A 93 11.45 -20.70 -6.51
CA SER A 93 11.27 -20.54 -5.06
C SER A 93 10.92 -19.10 -4.70
N PHE A 94 10.35 -18.90 -3.50
CA PHE A 94 10.07 -17.55 -3.02
C PHE A 94 11.36 -16.74 -2.80
N ASP A 95 12.47 -17.38 -2.44
CA ASP A 95 13.77 -16.73 -2.33
C ASP A 95 14.31 -16.23 -3.68
N ASP A 96 14.06 -16.97 -4.76
CA ASP A 96 14.41 -16.51 -6.11
C ASP A 96 13.59 -15.28 -6.50
N PHE A 97 12.31 -15.25 -6.13
CA PHE A 97 11.48 -14.05 -6.26
C PHE A 97 12.03 -12.88 -5.43
N ARG A 98 12.47 -13.09 -4.18
CA ARG A 98 13.05 -12.02 -3.35
C ARG A 98 14.33 -11.43 -3.95
N ARG A 99 15.11 -12.22 -4.68
CA ARG A 99 16.36 -11.77 -5.35
C ARG A 99 16.10 -11.07 -6.67
N THR A 100 15.18 -11.61 -7.47
CA THR A 100 14.93 -11.15 -8.85
C THR A 100 13.80 -10.14 -8.97
N GLY A 101 12.87 -10.14 -8.01
CA GLY A 101 11.67 -9.30 -8.00
C GLY A 101 10.61 -9.68 -9.03
N LEU A 102 10.76 -10.81 -9.74
CA LEU A 102 9.88 -11.19 -10.85
C LEU A 102 9.33 -12.62 -10.68
N PHE A 103 8.03 -12.78 -10.96
CA PHE A 103 7.39 -14.09 -11.01
C PHE A 103 7.60 -14.76 -12.36
N GLY A 104 7.98 -16.05 -12.34
CA GLY A 104 8.18 -16.85 -13.55
C GLY A 104 6.88 -17.29 -14.26
N CYS A 105 5.75 -17.36 -13.57
CA CYS A 105 4.45 -17.69 -14.17
C CYS A 105 3.27 -17.12 -13.35
N SER A 106 2.04 -17.25 -13.87
CA SER A 106 0.82 -16.79 -13.17
C SER A 106 0.54 -17.54 -11.86
N HIS A 107 0.87 -18.83 -11.79
CA HIS A 107 0.61 -19.68 -10.63
C HIS A 107 1.53 -19.34 -9.44
N CYS A 108 2.56 -18.53 -9.65
CA CYS A 108 3.39 -18.01 -8.56
C CYS A 108 2.59 -17.10 -7.61
N TYR A 109 1.58 -16.38 -8.10
CA TYR A 109 0.74 -15.53 -7.24
C TYR A 109 -0.05 -16.36 -6.23
N GLU A 110 -0.52 -17.54 -6.63
CA GLU A 110 -1.26 -18.46 -5.77
C GLU A 110 -0.30 -19.19 -4.82
N ALA A 111 0.83 -19.69 -5.33
CA ALA A 111 1.81 -20.44 -4.55
C ALA A 111 2.44 -19.61 -3.41
N PHE A 112 2.52 -18.29 -3.56
CA PHE A 112 3.14 -17.39 -2.60
C PHE A 112 2.16 -16.43 -1.91
N ALA A 113 0.84 -16.63 -2.08
CA ALA A 113 -0.19 -15.69 -1.62
C ALA A 113 -0.03 -15.28 -0.15
N GLU A 114 0.16 -16.25 0.75
CA GLU A 114 0.30 -16.01 2.19
C GLU A 114 1.52 -15.14 2.55
N GLN A 115 2.57 -15.22 1.74
CA GLN A 115 3.83 -14.49 1.96
C GLN A 115 3.83 -13.11 1.28
N LEU A 116 2.93 -12.91 0.31
CA LEU A 116 2.77 -11.65 -0.41
C LEU A 116 1.87 -10.66 0.33
N ASP A 117 0.94 -11.13 1.16
CA ASP A 117 0.07 -10.28 1.99
C ASP A 117 0.82 -9.22 2.82
N PRO A 118 1.85 -9.55 3.62
CA PRO A 118 2.60 -8.55 4.36
C PRO A 118 3.40 -7.60 3.46
N VAL A 119 3.83 -8.07 2.28
CA VAL A 119 4.52 -7.24 1.28
C VAL A 119 3.56 -6.21 0.69
N PHE A 120 2.37 -6.66 0.29
CA PHE A 120 1.31 -5.82 -0.23
C PHE A 120 0.88 -4.75 0.78
N ARG A 121 0.60 -5.11 2.04
CA ARG A 121 0.23 -4.12 3.06
C ARG A 121 1.26 -3.01 3.25
N ARG A 122 2.55 -3.32 3.10
CA ARG A 122 3.64 -2.35 3.29
C ARG A 122 3.85 -1.43 2.08
N VAL A 123 3.64 -1.94 0.86
CA VAL A 123 3.84 -1.17 -0.38
C VAL A 123 2.61 -0.33 -0.74
N GLN A 124 1.41 -0.89 -0.62
CA GLN A 124 0.15 -0.26 -1.03
C GLN A 124 -0.79 0.09 0.15
N GLY A 125 -0.35 -0.08 1.40
CA GLY A 125 -1.13 0.28 2.59
C GLY A 125 -2.27 -0.70 2.94
N GLY A 126 -2.64 -1.61 2.02
CA GLY A 126 -3.68 -2.64 2.22
C GLY A 126 -3.55 -3.78 1.21
N THR A 127 -4.14 -4.96 1.47
CA THR A 127 -4.13 -6.11 0.53
C THR A 127 -5.18 -6.00 -0.57
N HIS A 128 -6.10 -5.05 -0.46
CA HIS A 128 -7.15 -4.80 -1.44
C HIS A 128 -7.21 -3.30 -1.73
N HIS A 129 -7.11 -2.91 -2.99
CA HIS A 129 -7.35 -1.54 -3.39
C HIS A 129 -8.86 -1.28 -3.21
N ILE A 130 -9.23 -0.51 -2.19
CA ILE A 130 -10.56 0.09 -2.14
C ILE A 130 -10.44 1.24 -3.15
N GLY A 131 -11.06 1.12 -4.32
CA GLY A 131 -10.91 2.08 -5.41
C GLY A 131 -11.05 3.54 -4.94
N HIS A 132 -10.41 4.47 -5.66
CA HIS A 132 -10.64 5.89 -5.42
C HIS A 132 -12.12 6.19 -5.66
N LYS A 133 -12.92 6.28 -4.59
CA LYS A 133 -14.34 6.60 -4.68
C LYS A 133 -14.47 8.08 -5.05
N THR A 134 -14.32 8.41 -6.33
CA THR A 134 -14.65 9.72 -6.88
C THR A 134 -16.16 9.89 -6.77
N GLY A 135 -16.61 10.70 -5.81
CA GLY A 135 -18.04 10.99 -5.62
C GLY A 135 -18.53 10.94 -4.17
N VAL A 136 -17.69 10.58 -3.20
CA VAL A 136 -18.07 10.70 -1.78
C VAL A 136 -18.02 12.18 -1.41
N THR A 137 -19.18 12.84 -1.38
CA THR A 137 -19.30 14.15 -0.73
C THR A 137 -18.93 13.99 0.76
N PRO A 138 -18.44 15.04 1.44
CA PRO A 138 -18.14 14.98 2.88
C PRO A 138 -19.27 14.36 3.70
N ALA A 139 -20.51 14.63 3.29
CA ALA A 139 -21.74 14.15 3.93
C ALA A 139 -21.96 12.63 3.77
N GLN A 140 -21.59 12.04 2.62
CA GLN A 140 -21.61 10.57 2.45
C GLN A 140 -20.52 9.85 3.24
N ASN A 141 -19.40 10.53 3.53
CA ASN A 141 -18.37 9.99 4.41
C ASN A 141 -18.83 10.01 5.88
N GLU A 142 -19.54 11.07 6.28
CA GLU A 142 -20.12 11.21 7.61
C GLU A 142 -21.18 10.14 7.91
N THR A 143 -22.11 9.90 6.97
CA THR A 143 -23.08 8.81 7.12
C THR A 143 -22.41 7.45 7.20
N ALA A 144 -21.40 7.17 6.37
CA ALA A 144 -20.64 5.92 6.43
C ALA A 144 -19.91 5.74 7.78
N LEU A 145 -19.35 6.81 8.33
CA LEU A 145 -18.69 6.81 9.65
C LEU A 145 -19.70 6.54 10.77
N MET A 146 -20.89 7.15 10.71
CA MET A 146 -21.97 6.91 11.67
C MET A 146 -22.47 5.46 11.63
N HIS A 147 -22.62 4.88 10.44
CA HIS A 147 -22.96 3.46 10.29
C HIS A 147 -21.88 2.54 10.87
N ALA A 148 -20.59 2.84 10.62
CA ALA A 148 -19.48 2.07 11.20
C ALA A 148 -19.50 2.14 12.73
N ARG A 149 -19.74 3.34 13.30
CA ARG A 149 -19.83 3.53 14.75
C ARG A 149 -20.96 2.71 15.39
N ILE A 150 -22.13 2.65 14.75
CA ILE A 150 -23.26 1.83 15.22
C ILE A 150 -22.89 0.34 15.21
N GLN A 151 -22.18 -0.13 14.19
CA GLN A 151 -21.73 -1.53 14.12
C GLN A 151 -20.76 -1.87 15.26
N ASP A 152 -19.84 -0.97 15.58
CA ASP A 152 -18.90 -1.18 16.68
C ASP A 152 -19.60 -1.19 18.04
N LEU A 153 -20.58 -0.30 18.26
CA LEU A 153 -21.41 -0.32 19.46
C LEU A 153 -22.24 -1.62 19.56
N LYS A 154 -22.75 -2.15 18.45
CA LYS A 154 -23.46 -3.45 18.42
C LYS A 154 -22.56 -4.61 18.83
N LYS A 155 -21.30 -4.61 18.38
CA LYS A 155 -20.30 -5.61 18.83
C LYS A 155 -19.97 -5.45 20.31
N ALA A 156 -19.78 -4.22 20.78
CA ALA A 156 -19.52 -3.94 22.20
C ALA A 156 -20.70 -4.37 23.09
N LEU A 157 -21.94 -4.19 22.62
CA LEU A 157 -23.14 -4.67 23.31
C LEU A 157 -23.13 -6.20 23.44
N GLN A 158 -22.83 -6.91 22.34
CA GLN A 158 -22.74 -8.37 22.36
C GLN A 158 -21.69 -8.87 23.36
N LEU A 159 -20.54 -8.22 23.41
CA LEU A 159 -19.48 -8.53 24.37
C LEU A 159 -19.93 -8.27 25.81
N ALA A 160 -20.52 -7.11 26.10
CA ALA A 160 -21.01 -6.76 27.43
C ALA A 160 -22.12 -7.71 27.93
N VAL A 161 -22.97 -8.22 27.03
CA VAL A 161 -23.98 -9.23 27.36
C VAL A 161 -23.31 -10.59 27.64
N ALA A 162 -22.30 -10.98 26.86
CA ALA A 162 -21.56 -12.21 27.08
C ALA A 162 -20.76 -12.21 28.40
N GLU A 163 -20.30 -11.03 28.84
CA GLU A 163 -19.61 -10.82 30.11
C GLU A 163 -20.57 -10.59 31.30
N GLU A 164 -21.89 -10.72 31.10
CA GLU A 164 -22.93 -10.49 32.11
C GLU A 164 -22.91 -9.05 32.70
N ALA A 165 -22.29 -8.10 32.00
CA ALA A 165 -22.20 -6.69 32.39
C ALA A 165 -23.49 -5.93 32.00
N TYR A 166 -24.63 -6.30 32.59
CA TYR A 166 -25.95 -5.81 32.19
C TYR A 166 -26.14 -4.29 32.31
N GLU A 167 -25.49 -3.64 33.28
CA GLU A 167 -25.54 -2.17 33.41
C GLU A 167 -24.83 -1.49 32.22
N GLN A 168 -23.67 -2.01 31.81
CA GLN A 168 -22.93 -1.50 30.67
C GLN A 168 -23.68 -1.78 29.37
N ALA A 169 -24.25 -2.98 29.23
CA ALA A 169 -25.10 -3.35 28.09
C ALA A 169 -26.31 -2.40 27.96
N ALA A 170 -26.94 -2.00 29.06
CA ALA A 170 -28.03 -1.03 29.05
C ALA A 170 -27.57 0.35 28.53
N ARG A 171 -26.42 0.84 29.00
CA ARG A 171 -25.82 2.11 28.52
C ARG A 171 -25.52 2.05 27.03
N ILE A 172 -24.84 0.99 26.57
CA ILE A 172 -24.49 0.81 25.15
C ILE A 172 -25.74 0.72 24.28
N ARG A 173 -26.80 0.04 24.74
CA ARG A 173 -28.08 -0.03 24.02
C ARG A 173 -28.72 1.35 23.84
N ASP A 174 -28.67 2.19 24.87
CA ASP A 174 -29.23 3.53 24.80
C ASP A 174 -28.37 4.44 23.90
N GLU A 175 -27.05 4.26 23.88
CA GLU A 175 -26.14 4.90 22.92
C GLU A 175 -26.41 4.48 21.46
N ILE A 176 -26.67 3.19 21.21
CA ILE A 176 -27.05 2.70 19.88
C ILE A 176 -28.33 3.40 19.40
N LYS A 177 -29.35 3.48 20.26
CA LYS A 177 -30.61 4.15 19.92
C LYS A 177 -30.40 5.64 19.61
N ALA A 178 -29.56 6.31 20.37
CA ALA A 178 -29.23 7.72 20.13
C ALA A 178 -28.50 7.90 18.80
N ALA A 179 -27.51 7.05 18.49
CA ALA A 179 -26.77 7.07 17.24
C ALA A 179 -27.66 6.75 16.02
N GLU A 180 -28.54 5.75 16.13
CA GLU A 180 -29.50 5.41 15.07
C GLU A 180 -30.50 6.55 14.82
N LYS A 181 -30.94 7.25 15.88
CA LYS A 181 -31.80 8.42 15.74
C LYS A 181 -31.08 9.59 15.04
N ALA A 182 -29.84 9.88 15.43
CA ALA A 182 -29.04 10.93 14.80
C ALA A 182 -28.81 10.65 13.30
N LEU A 183 -28.55 9.39 12.95
CA LEU A 183 -28.42 8.97 11.55
C LEU A 183 -29.73 9.17 10.77
N ALA A 184 -30.87 8.79 11.36
CA ALA A 184 -32.18 8.99 10.71
C ALA A 184 -32.58 10.47 10.55
N GLU A 185 -32.08 11.36 11.41
CA GLU A 185 -32.25 12.82 11.28
C GLU A 185 -31.33 13.39 10.18
N HIS A 186 -30.10 12.90 10.09
CA HIS A 186 -29.14 13.26 9.04
C HIS A 186 -29.67 12.87 7.64
N ASP A 187 -30.17 11.64 7.48
CA ASP A 187 -30.71 11.14 6.21
C ASP A 187 -31.94 11.96 5.72
N LYS A 188 -32.74 12.51 6.65
CA LYS A 188 -33.88 13.38 6.31
C LYS A 188 -33.46 14.75 5.80
N ASN A 189 -32.36 15.30 6.34
CA ASN A 189 -31.84 16.60 5.89
C ASN A 189 -31.20 16.52 4.50
N GLU A 190 -30.48 15.44 4.18
CA GLU A 190 -29.88 15.25 2.85
C GLU A 190 -30.92 15.03 1.73
N GLY A 191 -32.08 14.46 2.05
CA GLY A 191 -33.17 14.23 1.09
C GLY A 191 -33.98 15.48 0.71
N GLY A 192 -33.82 16.59 1.45
CA GLY A 192 -34.60 17.82 1.27
C GLY A 192 -34.04 18.83 0.27
N GLU A 193 -32.75 18.71 -0.11
CA GLU A 193 -32.04 19.72 -0.91
C GLU A 193 -32.08 19.44 -2.43
N LYS A 194 -32.83 18.42 -2.86
CA LYS A 194 -32.99 18.02 -4.27
C LYS A 194 -34.40 18.25 -4.83
N LYS A 195 -35.05 19.37 -4.49
CA LYS A 195 -36.34 19.73 -5.09
C LYS A 195 -36.37 21.15 -5.62
#